data_AF-A0A1I3DYZ8-F1
#
_entry.id   AF-A0A1I3DYZ8-F1
#
_cell.length_a   1.000
_cell.length_b   1.000
_cell.length_c   1.000
_cell.angle_alpha   90.00
_cell.angle_beta   90.00
_cell.angle_gamma   90.00
#
_symmetry.space_group_name_H-M   'P 1'
#
loop_
_entity.id
_entity.type
_entity.pdbx_description
1 polymer ?
#
loop_
_entity_poly.entity_id
_entity_poly.type
_entity_poly.pdbx_seq_one_letter_code
_entity_poly.pdbx_strand_id
1 'polypeptide(L)' 'MPIPGTTKLHRLEENLGAVDLDLTAADLAEIDAEAAKIEVQGERLPEAVLKMTGL' A
#
# COMPACT_ATOMS: atom_id res chain seq x y z
N MET A 1 5.25 -6.89 -6.49
CA MET A 1 4.94 -7.89 -5.46
C MET A 1 4.93 -7.21 -4.09
N PRO A 2 3.80 -7.17 -3.37
CA PRO A 2 3.76 -6.71 -1.98
C PRO A 2 4.48 -7.70 -1.06
N ILE A 3 5.18 -7.20 -0.03
CA ILE A 3 5.91 -8.02 0.95
C ILE A 3 5.41 -7.66 2.36
N PRO A 4 4.19 -8.08 2.74
CA PRO A 4 3.65 -7.80 4.06
C PRO A 4 4.44 -8.56 5.13
N GLY A 5 4.94 -7.85 6.14
CA GLY A 5 5.64 -8.42 7.28
C GLY A 5 4.75 -8.45 8.53
N THR A 6 4.74 -9.56 9.27
CA THR A 6 4.06 -9.68 10.56
C THR A 6 4.78 -10.65 11.48
N THR A 7 4.71 -10.44 12.79
CA THR A 7 5.21 -11.36 13.82
C THR A 7 4.11 -12.26 14.39
N LYS A 8 2.84 -12.02 14.03
CA LYS A 8 1.67 -12.74 14.55
C LYS A 8 1.18 -13.77 13.55
N LEU A 9 1.05 -15.03 13.98
CA LEU A 9 0.65 -16.14 13.11
C LEU A 9 -0.73 -15.94 12.46
N HIS A 10 -1.75 -15.52 13.24
CA HIS A 10 -3.09 -15.28 12.68
C HIS A 10 -3.10 -14.17 11.61
N ARG A 11 -2.19 -13.19 11.66
CA ARG A 11 -2.06 -12.16 10.63
C ARG A 11 -1.41 -12.69 9.36
N LEU A 12 -0.53 -13.69 9.48
CA LEU A 12 0.03 -14.37 8.32
C LEU A 12 -1.07 -15.14 7.58
N GLU A 13 -1.90 -15.87 8.32
CA GLU A 13 -3.03 -16.63 7.77
C GLU A 13 -4.03 -15.71 7.07
N GLU A 14 -4.40 -14.58 7.71
CA GLU A 14 -5.25 -13.55 7.12
C GLU A 14 -4.67 -12.98 5.82
N ASN A 15 -3.39 -12.58 5.82
CA ASN A 15 -2.74 -12.02 4.64
C ASN A 15 -2.64 -13.03 3.49
N LEU A 16 -2.48 -14.32 3.80
CA LEU A 16 -2.43 -15.38 2.79
C LEU A 16 -3.78 -15.56 2.10
N GLY A 17 -4.89 -15.39 2.83
CA GLY A 17 -6.24 -15.43 2.29
C GLY A 17 -6.53 -14.36 1.24
N ALA A 18 -5.69 -13.31 1.12
CA ALA A 18 -5.84 -12.31 0.07
C ALA A 18 -5.68 -12.87 -1.35
N VAL A 19 -5.04 -14.04 -1.51
CA VAL A 19 -4.88 -14.71 -2.81
C VAL A 19 -6.20 -15.26 -3.34
N ASP A 20 -7.14 -15.58 -2.45
CA ASP A 20 -8.44 -16.15 -2.80
C ASP A 20 -9.53 -15.08 -3.02
N LEU A 21 -9.16 -13.80 -2.95
CA LEU A 21 -10.08 -12.68 -3.14
C LEU A 21 -10.13 -12.25 -4.61
N ASP A 22 -11.31 -12.36 -5.22
CA ASP A 22 -11.61 -11.75 -6.51
C ASP A 22 -12.32 -10.40 -6.30
N LEU A 23 -11.70 -9.33 -6.77
CA LEU A 23 -12.30 -7.99 -6.79
C LEU A 23 -12.89 -7.70 -8.17
N THR A 24 -14.11 -7.18 -8.21
CA THR A 24 -14.71 -6.73 -9.46
C THR A 24 -14.13 -5.38 -9.89
N ALA A 25 -14.36 -5.00 -11.15
CA ALA A 25 -13.95 -3.69 -11.64
C ALA A 25 -14.61 -2.53 -10.87
N ALA A 26 -15.83 -2.74 -10.34
CA ALA A 26 -16.52 -1.75 -9.53
C ALA A 26 -15.84 -1.58 -8.16
N ASP A 27 -15.47 -2.68 -7.51
CA ASP A 27 -14.78 -2.65 -6.21
C ASP A 27 -13.44 -1.92 -6.32
N LEU A 28 -12.67 -2.20 -7.38
CA LEU A 28 -11.40 -1.50 -7.64
C LEU A 28 -11.60 -0.01 -7.87
N ALA A 29 -12.62 0.39 -8.65
CA ALA A 29 -12.91 1.79 -8.91
C ALA A 29 -13.32 2.54 -7.63
N GLU A 30 -14.07 1.89 -6.74
CA GLU A 30 -14.44 2.45 -5.43
C GLU A 30 -13.21 2.61 -4.53
N ILE A 31 -12.38 1.59 -4.42
CA ILE A 31 -11.14 1.63 -3.62
C ILE A 31 -10.23 2.76 -4.11
N ASP A 32 -10.02 2.88 -5.42
CA ASP A 32 -9.17 3.94 -6.00
C ASP A 32 -9.74 5.34 -5.74
N ALA A 33 -11.06 5.52 -5.87
CA ALA A 33 -11.71 6.80 -5.64
C ALA A 33 -11.59 7.26 -4.17
N GLU A 34 -11.69 6.34 -3.21
CA GLU A 34 -11.50 6.66 -1.79
C GLU A 34 -10.02 6.82 -1.43
N ALA A 35 -9.14 5.97 -1.95
CA ALA A 35 -7.70 6.05 -1.70
C ALA A 35 -7.10 7.37 -2.22
N ALA A 36 -7.58 7.90 -3.35
CA ALA A 36 -7.14 9.17 -3.91
C ALA A 36 -7.43 10.38 -3.00
N LYS A 37 -8.36 10.26 -2.04
CA LYS A 37 -8.66 11.31 -1.06
C LYS A 37 -7.67 11.34 0.10
N ILE A 38 -6.83 10.31 0.24
CA ILE A 38 -5.86 10.22 1.33
C ILE A 38 -4.67 11.12 1.00
N GLU A 39 -4.46 12.14 1.83
CA GLU A 39 -3.28 12.99 1.75
C GLU A 39 -2.05 12.21 2.23
N VAL A 40 -1.12 11.93 1.32
CA VAL A 40 0.13 11.22 1.65
C VAL A 40 1.06 12.18 2.38
N GLN A 41 1.29 11.90 3.67
CA GLN A 41 2.15 12.71 4.53
C GLN A 41 3.59 12.17 4.52
N GLY A 42 4.55 13.09 4.41
CA GLY A 42 5.98 12.81 4.51
C GLY A 42 6.66 12.54 3.16
N GLU A 43 7.89 13.03 3.03
CA GLU A 43 8.74 12.77 1.88
C GLU A 43 9.43 11.41 2.01
N ARG A 44 9.59 10.70 0.88
CA ARG A 44 10.30 9.41 0.85
C ARG A 44 11.74 9.52 1.36
N LEU A 45 12.35 10.68 1.19
CA LEU A 45 13.71 10.99 1.58
C LEU A 45 13.72 12.32 2.34
N PRO A 46 14.64 12.53 3.30
CA PRO A 46 14.89 13.85 3.84
C PRO A 46 15.29 14.83 2.73
N GLU A 47 14.86 16.09 2.82
CA GLU A 47 15.05 17.13 1.79
C GLU A 47 16.50 17.24 1.27
N ALA A 48 17.49 17.12 2.17
CA ALA A 48 18.90 17.15 1.81
C ALA A 48 19.32 15.98 0.89
N VAL A 49 18.75 14.80 1.10
CA VAL A 49 19.00 13.60 0.30
C VAL A 49 18.22 13.68 -1.02
N LEU A 50 17.01 14.25 -1.00
CA LEU A 50 16.21 14.47 -2.21
C LEU A 50 16.95 15.39 -3.20
N LYS A 51 17.52 16.50 -2.72
CA LYS A 51 18.33 17.43 -3.54
C LYS A 51 19.57 16.79 -4.19
N MET A 52 20.06 15.69 -3.62
CA MET A 52 21.19 14.93 -4.19
C MET A 52 20.77 13.95 -5.29
N THR A 53 19.47 13.66 -5.43
CA THR A 53 18.95 12.75 -6.47
C THR A 53 18.75 13.42 -7.83
N GLY A 54 18.96 14.74 -7.95
CA GLY A 54 18.82 15.49 -9.20
C GLY A 54 17.37 15.67 -9.65
N LEU A 55 16.42 15.42 -8.75
CA LEU A 55 15.00 15.80 -8.83
C LEU A 55 14.78 17.19 -8.25
#